data_AF-A6KUS7-F1
#
_entry.id   AF-A6KUS7-F1
#
_cell.length_a   1.000
_cell.length_b   1.000
_cell.length_c   1.000
_cell.angle_alpha   90.00
_cell.angle_beta   90.00
_cell.angle_gamma   90.00
#
_symmetry.space_group_name_H-M   'P 1'
#
loop_
_entity.id
_entity.type
_entity.pdbx_description
1 polymer ?
#
loop_
_entity_poly.entity_id
_entity_poly.type
_entity_poly.pdbx_seq_one_letter_code
_entity_poly.pdbx_strand_id
1 'polypeptide(L)' 'MVFLIHQISSSTAEKRSGRYSVVFQKSLKSISLVISASQPEDSGKYFCALKELT' A
#
# COMPACT_ATOMS: atom_id res chain seq x y z
N MET A 1 -10.03 13.14 0.67
CA MET A 1 -9.58 12.19 1.71
C MET A 1 -8.06 12.06 1.67
N VAL A 2 -7.41 11.75 2.80
CA VAL A 2 -5.98 11.39 2.85
C VAL A 2 -5.88 9.94 3.27
N PHE A 3 -5.14 9.14 2.51
CA PHE A 3 -4.94 7.71 2.75
C PHE A 3 -3.46 7.42 3.02
N LEU A 4 -3.19 6.69 4.11
CA LEU A 4 -1.85 6.27 4.48
C LEU A 4 -1.67 4.79 4.19
N ILE A 5 -0.73 4.46 3.31
CA ILE A 5 -0.35 3.10 2.97
C ILE A 5 0.83 2.73 3.85
N HIS A 6 0.53 2.21 5.04
CA HIS A 6 1.54 1.82 6.01
C HIS A 6 2.07 0.40 5.73
N GLN A 7 3.38 0.30 5.53
CA GLN A 7 4.10 -0.96 5.34
C GLN A 7 5.21 -1.12 6.35
N ILE A 8 5.50 -2.37 6.69
CA ILE A 8 6.55 -2.74 7.64
C ILE A 8 7.67 -3.46 6.86
N SER A 9 8.94 -3.13 7.11
CA SER A 9 10.07 -3.70 6.35
C SER A 9 10.21 -5.23 6.48
N SER A 10 9.66 -5.82 7.54
CA SER A 10 9.60 -7.25 7.79
C SER A 10 8.40 -7.94 7.13
N SER A 11 7.38 -7.20 6.69
CA SER A 11 6.23 -7.79 6.02
C SER A 11 6.58 -8.15 4.57
N THR A 12 6.58 -9.44 4.26
CA THR A 12 6.84 -9.96 2.91
C THR A 12 5.57 -10.30 2.13
N ALA A 13 4.41 -10.26 2.78
CA ALA A 13 3.14 -10.67 2.21
C ALA A 13 2.39 -9.50 1.57
N GLU A 14 1.72 -9.78 0.45
CA GLU A 14 0.71 -8.89 -0.12
C GLU A 14 -0.42 -8.69 0.89
N LYS A 15 -0.77 -7.43 1.15
CA LYS A 15 -1.87 -7.08 2.04
C LYS A 15 -3.06 -6.67 1.20
N ARG A 16 -4.09 -7.52 1.17
CA ARG A 16 -5.34 -7.27 0.43
C ARG A 16 -6.47 -6.93 1.39
N SER A 17 -7.20 -5.87 1.08
CA SER A 17 -8.40 -5.45 1.80
C SER A 17 -9.46 -5.05 0.77
N GLY A 18 -10.36 -5.98 0.47
CA GLY A 18 -11.41 -5.79 -0.53
C GLY A 18 -10.86 -5.40 -1.90
N ARG A 19 -11.17 -4.17 -2.33
CA ARG A 19 -10.75 -3.57 -3.61
C ARG A 19 -9.29 -3.11 -3.62
N TYR A 20 -8.65 -2.95 -2.46
CA TYR A 20 -7.28 -2.48 -2.34
C TYR A 20 -6.33 -3.66 -2.14
N SER A 21 -5.21 -3.69 -2.84
CA SER A 21 -4.06 -4.52 -2.48
C SER A 21 -2.77 -3.73 -2.48
N VAL A 22 -1.90 -4.06 -1.52
CA VAL A 22 -0.59 -3.42 -1.39
C VAL A 22 0.47 -4.51 -1.44
N VAL A 23 1.40 -4.36 -2.39
CA VAL A 23 2.52 -5.27 -2.59
C VAL A 23 3.81 -4.55 -2.22
N PHE A 24 4.57 -5.11 -1.29
CA PHE A 24 5.91 -4.62 -0.98
C PHE A 24 6.96 -5.47 -1.68
N GLN A 25 7.61 -4.90 -2.69
CA GLN A 25 8.65 -5.58 -3.46
C GLN A 25 10.01 -5.20 -2.89
N LYS A 26 10.40 -5.88 -1.80
CA LYS A 26 11.62 -5.57 -1.04
C LYS A 26 12.90 -5.59 -1.90
N SER A 27 13.01 -6.53 -2.84
CA SER A 27 14.15 -6.62 -3.77
C SER A 27 14.30 -5.39 -4.67
N LEU A 28 13.17 -4.81 -5.08
CA LEU A 28 13.10 -3.63 -5.94
C LEU A 28 13.01 -2.31 -5.15
N LYS A 29 12.92 -2.40 -3.81
CA LYS A 29 12.67 -1.25 -2.91
C LYS A 29 11.45 -0.43 -3.34
N SER A 30 10.43 -1.10 -3.88
CA SER A 30 9.20 -0.48 -4.38
C SER A 30 7.96 -0.96 -3.61
N ILE A 31 6.94 -0.10 -3.60
CA ILE A 31 5.61 -0.40 -3.08
C ILE A 31 4.62 -0.19 -4.21
N SER A 32 3.76 -1.18 -4.46
CA SER A 32 2.69 -1.11 -5.44
C SER A 32 1.35 -1.10 -4.72
N LEU A 33 0.51 -0.12 -5.02
CA LEU A 33 -0.89 -0.07 -4.60
C LEU A 33 -1.78 -0.36 -5.81
N VAL A 34 -2.65 -1.36 -5.67
CA VAL A 34 -3.65 -1.69 -6.68
C VAL A 34 -5.03 -1.40 -6.11
N ILE A 35 -5.81 -0.57 -6.81
CA ILE A 35 -7.21 -0.28 -6.48
C ILE A 35 -8.07 -0.86 -7.60
N SER A 36 -8.69 -2.00 -7.33
CA SER A 36 -9.59 -2.67 -8.28
C SER A 36 -10.96 -2.01 -8.27
N ALA A 37 -11.57 -1.83 -9.46
CA ALA A 37 -12.88 -1.22 -9.62
C ALA A 37 -13.00 0.15 -8.91
N SER A 38 -12.07 1.07 -9.18
CA SER A 38 -12.01 2.41 -8.57
C SER A 38 -13.36 3.15 -8.67
N GLN A 39 -13.74 3.81 -7.59
CA GLN A 39 -14.96 4.59 -7.44
C GLN A 39 -14.61 6.05 -7.09
N PRO A 40 -15.54 7.02 -7.25
CA PRO A 40 -15.27 8.43 -6.95
C PRO A 40 -14.72 8.68 -5.54
N GLU A 41 -15.13 7.88 -4.56
CA GLU A 41 -14.73 7.96 -3.15
C GLU A 41 -13.24 7.62 -2.93
N ASP A 42 -12.64 6.90 -3.87
CA ASP A 42 -11.20 6.60 -3.87
C ASP A 42 -10.36 7.83 -4.27
N SER A 43 -10.98 8.94 -4.67
CA SER A 43 -10.27 10.16 -5.00
C SER A 43 -9.64 10.79 -3.75
N GLY A 44 -8.31 10.94 -3.76
CA GLY A 44 -7.60 11.51 -2.63
C GLY A 44 -6.10 11.51 -2.78
N LYS A 45 -5.43 11.97 -1.71
CA LYS A 45 -3.96 11.91 -1.63
C LYS A 45 -3.57 10.59 -0.97
N TYR A 46 -2.66 9.87 -1.60
CA TYR A 46 -2.12 8.61 -1.12
C TYR A 46 -0.67 8.81 -0.72
N PHE A 47 -0.36 8.53 0.55
CA PHE A 47 1.00 8.61 1.07
C PHE A 47 1.49 7.20 1.42
N CYS A 48 2.64 6.83 0.88
CA CYS A 48 3.33 5.61 1.27
C CYS A 48 4.20 5.89 2.49
N ALA A 49 4.09 5.06 3.53
CA ALA A 49 4.94 5.11 4.71
C ALA A 49 5.52 3.73 4.98
N LEU A 50 6.85 3.64 4.98
CA LEU A 50 7.57 2.43 5.33
C LEU A 50 8.16 2.60 6.74
N LYS A 51 7.82 1.68 7.64
CA LYS A 51 8.45 1.58 8.96
C LYS A 51 9.47 0.44 8.92
N GLU A 52 10.73 0.76 9.20
CA GLU A 52 11.73 -0.28 9.47
C GLU A 52 11.56 -0.81 10.90
N LEU A 53 11.47 -2.14 11.02
CA LEU A 53 11.62 -2.82 12.31
C LEU A 53 13.09 -3.27 12.41
N THR A 54 13.82 -2.58 13.28
CA THR A 54 15.21 -2.89 13.67
C THR A 54 15.24 -4.00 14.70
#